data_AF-A0A968ZMI9-F1
#
_entry.id   AF-A0A968ZMI9-F1
#
_cell.length_a   1.000
_cell.length_b   1.000
_cell.length_c   1.000
_cell.angle_alpha   90.00
_cell.angle_beta   90.00
_cell.angle_gamma   90.00
#
_symmetry.space_group_name_H-M   'P 1'
#
loop_
_entity.id
_entity.type
_entity.pdbx_description
1 polymer ?
#
loop_
_entity_poly.entity_id
_entity_poly.type
_entity_poly.pdbx_seq_one_letter_code
_entity_poly.pdbx_strand_id
1 'polypeptide(L)'
;MTYQENSYQFGGSLSADAPSYVKRQADDELYIALKRDREFCYVLTSRQMGKSSLQIRTIERLRQDGICCISIDLTTIGNQKITPEQWYASIIHDLSIGFAIELDFSDWWNKVKDFSLVKRLNIFLEQVLLVQIQQPIVIFIDEIDCVLSLSFDSDDFFALLRACYNLRTIYAQYQRLSFALIGVATPADFIQDPKRTPFNIGRNIELHGFNEQNAAPLLSGLQHLPLDPQNTLKQILFWTAGQPFLTQRLCHIVAKNANKVTLESSISDLVAALVATHVIENWESQDEPEHLRTVRDRLLQDQSIASSVLGLYQKILEGEGVVACADPAHMVLRLSGIVVEKQGLLRIKNPIYEAIFNAEWVEQQLTTLRPYAVALTAWRKSHFRDKTCLLRDLALKEALAWAEQKQLNALDYRFLNASQEQAQQSVEQTLMAETWQRKQAQIALQAAEDGSHLLGQARIRAQQRQPSSLWRRQGAAKVIAGVLATVFLLQWSGSLQFIEWSLFDSFSECVRWRL
;
A
#
# COMPACT_ATOMS: atom_id res chain seq x y z
N MET A 1 44.17 27.40 -7.04
CA MET A 1 42.93 27.60 -6.27
C MET A 1 42.21 26.28 -6.25
N THR A 2 42.32 25.56 -5.14
CA THR A 2 41.62 24.29 -4.90
C THR A 2 40.12 24.58 -4.88
N TYR A 3 39.40 24.05 -5.86
CA TYR A 3 37.96 24.18 -5.97
C TYR A 3 37.32 23.62 -4.69
N GLN A 4 36.47 24.40 -4.02
CA GLN A 4 35.65 23.88 -2.93
C GLN A 4 34.70 22.83 -3.52
N GLU A 5 35.06 21.55 -3.41
CA GLU A 5 34.21 20.41 -3.74
C GLU A 5 32.89 20.37 -2.92
N ASN A 6 32.72 21.29 -1.95
CA ASN A 6 31.66 21.28 -0.93
C ASN A 6 30.69 22.48 -1.00
N SER A 7 30.26 22.94 -2.18
CA SER A 7 29.22 24.00 -2.24
C SER A 7 27.84 23.46 -1.86
N TYR A 8 27.51 22.22 -2.23
CA TYR A 8 26.22 21.60 -1.95
C TYR A 8 26.33 20.51 -0.89
N GLN A 9 25.43 20.56 0.10
CA GLN A 9 25.32 19.55 1.14
C GLN A 9 23.89 19.00 1.12
N PHE A 10 23.77 17.76 0.67
CA PHE A 10 22.53 17.00 0.64
C PHE A 10 22.67 15.82 1.61
N GLY A 11 21.75 15.74 2.57
CA GLY A 11 21.83 14.80 3.70
C GLY A 11 22.31 15.48 4.99
N GLY A 12 21.76 15.03 6.11
CA GLY A 12 21.96 15.66 7.41
C GLY A 12 21.42 17.10 7.49
N SER A 13 21.70 17.76 8.62
CA SER A 13 21.33 19.15 8.84
C SER A 13 22.44 20.09 8.36
N LEU A 14 22.03 21.23 7.79
CA LEU A 14 22.95 22.31 7.46
C LEU A 14 23.26 23.13 8.71
N SER A 15 24.51 23.56 8.85
CA SER A 15 24.89 24.54 9.87
C SER A 15 24.21 25.89 9.58
N ALA A 16 24.16 26.77 10.58
CA ALA A 16 23.49 28.05 10.45
C ALA A 16 24.24 29.05 9.56
N ASP A 17 25.52 28.82 9.28
CA ASP A 17 26.37 29.61 8.40
C ASP A 17 26.56 28.97 7.01
N ALA A 18 25.91 27.83 6.74
CA ALA A 18 26.05 27.12 5.48
C ALA A 18 25.69 28.02 4.27
N PRO A 19 26.62 28.22 3.30
CA PRO A 19 26.40 29.15 2.18
C PRO A 19 25.33 28.66 1.19
N SER A 20 25.08 27.35 1.15
CA SER A 20 24.01 26.74 0.35
C SER A 20 22.65 26.69 1.06
N TYR A 21 22.54 27.26 2.27
CA TYR A 21 21.25 27.35 2.94
C TYR A 21 20.32 28.31 2.19
N VAL A 22 19.20 27.77 1.71
CA VAL A 22 18.14 28.55 1.08
C VAL A 22 17.15 28.99 2.16
N LYS A 23 17.19 30.28 2.50
CA LYS A 23 16.22 30.90 3.41
C LYS A 23 14.82 30.88 2.79
N ARG A 24 13.82 30.43 3.56
CA ARG A 24 12.41 30.39 3.16
C ARG A 24 11.58 31.33 4.02
N GLN A 25 10.32 31.52 3.63
CA GLN A 25 9.36 32.28 4.41
C GLN A 25 9.18 31.68 5.83
N ALA A 26 9.16 30.34 5.93
CA ALA A 26 9.09 29.61 7.19
C ALA A 26 10.20 29.98 8.20
N ASP A 27 11.39 30.37 7.74
CA ASP A 27 12.49 30.83 8.60
C ASP A 27 12.13 32.08 9.39
N ASP A 28 11.47 33.04 8.75
CA ASP A 28 11.06 34.27 9.41
C ASP A 28 9.76 34.09 10.17
N GLU A 29 8.81 33.32 9.64
CA GLU A 29 7.54 33.04 10.33
C GLU A 29 7.74 32.32 11.65
N LEU A 30 8.51 31.23 11.67
CA LEU A 30 8.76 30.46 12.90
C LEU A 30 9.49 31.33 13.93
N TYR A 31 10.52 32.05 13.49
CA TYR A 31 11.30 32.93 14.37
C TYR A 31 10.45 34.06 14.94
N ILE A 32 9.65 34.76 14.12
CA ILE A 32 8.79 35.86 14.59
C ILE A 32 7.72 35.32 15.55
N ALA A 33 7.05 34.22 15.18
CA ALA A 33 6.00 33.62 16.00
C ALA A 33 6.52 33.21 17.39
N LEU A 34 7.71 32.60 17.46
CA LEU A 34 8.33 32.19 18.73
C LEU A 34 8.91 33.37 19.54
N LYS A 35 9.54 34.34 18.86
CA LYS A 35 10.21 35.49 19.51
C LYS A 35 9.22 36.54 19.98
N ARG A 36 8.40 37.05 19.08
CA ARG A 36 7.55 38.22 19.30
C ARG A 36 6.23 37.81 19.92
N ASP A 37 5.55 36.86 19.26
CA ASP A 37 4.16 36.52 19.57
C ASP A 37 4.08 35.43 20.66
N ARG A 38 5.21 34.80 20.98
CA ARG A 38 5.34 33.68 21.92
C ARG A 38 4.40 32.54 21.56
N GLU A 39 4.09 32.33 20.29
CA GLU A 39 3.11 31.33 19.87
C GLU A 39 3.65 29.91 20.06
N PHE A 40 2.72 28.97 20.25
CA PHE A 40 3.04 27.56 20.09
C PHE A 40 3.09 27.29 18.58
N CYS A 41 4.17 26.69 18.09
CA CYS A 41 4.36 26.45 16.67
C CYS A 41 4.47 24.96 16.37
N TYR A 42 4.14 24.55 15.15
CA TYR A 42 4.49 23.23 14.67
C TYR A 42 4.92 23.23 13.21
N VAL A 43 5.90 22.38 12.89
CA VAL A 43 6.46 22.17 11.56
C VAL A 43 6.34 20.68 11.23
N LEU A 44 5.19 20.30 10.66
CA LEU A 44 4.86 18.90 10.36
C LEU A 44 4.88 18.68 8.85
N THR A 45 5.87 17.95 8.34
CA THR A 45 6.03 17.69 6.90
C THR A 45 6.89 16.46 6.62
N SER A 46 6.91 16.01 5.36
CA SER A 46 7.68 14.84 4.91
C SER A 46 9.17 14.93 5.25
N ARG A 47 9.86 13.77 5.22
CA ARG A 47 11.32 13.71 5.35
C ARG A 47 12.02 14.56 4.30
N GLN A 48 13.27 14.94 4.58
CA GLN A 48 14.15 15.63 3.64
C GLN A 48 13.61 16.99 3.12
N MET A 49 12.81 17.68 3.94
CA MET A 49 12.30 19.04 3.69
C MET A 49 13.11 20.13 4.40
N GLY A 50 14.22 19.79 5.07
CA GLY A 50 15.06 20.76 5.79
C GLY A 50 14.44 21.30 7.07
N LYS A 51 13.71 20.44 7.81
CA LYS A 51 13.11 20.75 9.12
C LYS A 51 14.19 21.02 10.17
N SER A 52 15.14 20.10 10.32
CA SER A 52 16.23 20.21 11.29
C SER A 52 17.15 21.42 11.00
N SER A 53 17.45 21.70 9.73
CA SER A 53 18.19 22.92 9.36
C SER A 53 17.42 24.21 9.70
N LEU A 54 16.09 24.23 9.53
CA LEU A 54 15.23 25.35 9.97
C LEU A 54 15.28 25.52 11.50
N GLN A 55 15.20 24.41 12.24
CA GLN A 55 15.25 24.41 13.69
C GLN A 55 16.58 24.97 14.23
N ILE A 56 17.72 24.44 13.76
CA ILE A 56 19.06 24.87 14.20
C ILE A 56 19.23 26.38 14.03
N ARG A 57 18.90 26.90 12.84
CA ARG A 57 18.97 28.34 12.55
C ARG A 57 18.05 29.17 13.41
N THR A 58 16.84 28.68 13.67
CA THR A 58 15.87 29.36 14.52
C THR A 58 16.37 29.43 15.95
N ILE A 59 16.89 28.32 16.49
CA ILE A 59 17.49 28.25 17.83
C ILE A 59 18.63 29.26 17.95
N GLU A 60 19.53 29.32 16.96
CA GLU A 60 20.66 30.26 17.00
C GLU A 60 20.19 31.72 17.01
N ARG A 61 19.25 32.09 16.13
CA ARG A 61 18.68 33.44 16.09
C ARG A 61 18.00 33.81 17.41
N LEU A 62 17.20 32.90 17.98
CA LEU A 62 16.53 33.12 19.26
C LEU A 62 17.55 33.30 20.41
N ARG A 63 18.61 32.51 20.43
CA ARG A 63 19.69 32.62 21.44
C ARG A 63 20.44 33.95 21.33
N GLN A 64 20.70 34.44 20.12
CA GLN A 64 21.29 35.77 19.90
C GLN A 64 20.41 36.90 20.48
N ASP A 65 19.11 36.68 20.61
CA ASP A 65 18.17 37.60 21.25
C ASP A 65 17.93 37.35 22.74
N GLY A 66 18.76 36.51 23.37
CA GLY A 66 18.68 36.22 24.81
C GLY A 66 17.54 35.28 25.21
N ILE A 67 17.00 34.50 24.26
CA ILE A 67 15.96 33.49 24.54
C ILE A 67 16.63 32.14 24.81
N CYS A 68 16.31 31.54 25.95
CA CYS A 68 16.79 30.21 26.33
C CYS A 68 16.08 29.16 25.48
N CYS A 69 16.84 28.41 24.68
CA CYS A 69 16.30 27.40 23.77
C CYS A 69 16.97 26.05 23.96
N ILE A 70 16.17 24.99 23.99
CA ILE A 70 16.64 23.60 23.88
C ILE A 70 15.88 22.87 22.78
N SER A 71 16.47 21.79 22.27
CA SER A 71 15.77 20.80 21.45
C SER A 71 15.82 19.45 22.15
N ILE A 72 14.68 18.79 22.26
CA ILE A 72 14.55 17.42 22.73
C ILE A 72 14.27 16.56 21.50
N ASP A 73 15.17 15.63 21.19
CA ASP A 73 14.99 14.68 20.10
C ASP A 73 14.37 13.38 20.67
N LEU A 74 13.10 13.14 20.35
CA LEU A 74 12.39 11.97 20.87
C LEU A 74 12.92 10.64 20.34
N THR A 75 13.70 10.63 19.24
CA THR A 75 14.32 9.39 18.75
C THR A 75 15.35 8.84 19.73
N THR A 76 16.02 9.72 20.49
CA THR A 76 17.08 9.37 21.44
C THR A 76 16.56 8.74 22.72
N ILE A 77 15.28 8.94 23.02
CA ILE A 77 14.61 8.41 24.21
C ILE A 77 14.26 6.92 24.03
N GLY A 78 13.99 6.50 22.78
CA GLY A 78 13.56 5.14 22.43
C GLY A 78 12.03 4.98 22.46
N ASN A 79 11.50 4.06 21.65
CA ASN A 79 10.06 3.98 21.34
C ASN A 79 9.39 2.62 21.65
N GLN A 80 9.99 1.49 21.27
CA GLN A 80 9.27 0.20 21.26
C GLN A 80 9.23 -0.57 22.59
N LYS A 81 10.15 -0.27 23.53
CA LYS A 81 10.26 -1.01 24.82
C LYS A 81 10.36 -0.09 26.03
N ILE A 82 10.18 1.21 25.84
CA ILE A 82 10.27 2.18 26.92
C ILE A 82 8.99 2.15 27.75
N THR A 83 9.13 2.20 29.07
CA THR A 83 7.96 2.38 29.95
C THR A 83 7.53 3.85 29.96
N PRO A 84 6.25 4.16 30.26
CA PRO A 84 5.80 5.53 30.42
C PRO A 84 6.68 6.31 31.41
N GLU A 85 7.06 5.68 32.53
CA GLU A 85 7.88 6.32 33.55
C GLU A 85 9.27 6.70 33.03
N GLN A 86 9.93 5.81 32.30
CA GLN A 86 11.21 6.09 31.66
C GLN A 86 11.09 7.22 30.63
N TRP A 87 10.02 7.23 29.83
CA TRP A 87 9.81 8.25 28.80
C TRP A 87 9.68 9.66 29.39
N TYR A 88 8.83 9.83 30.42
CA TYR A 88 8.70 11.12 31.10
C TYR A 88 9.98 11.49 31.87
N ALA A 89 10.66 10.51 32.48
CA ALA A 89 11.93 10.75 33.16
C ALA A 89 13.00 11.28 32.18
N SER A 90 13.13 10.67 31.00
CA SER A 90 14.06 11.12 29.96
C SER A 90 13.76 12.55 29.49
N ILE A 91 12.50 12.89 29.22
CA ILE A 91 12.12 14.26 28.83
C ILE A 91 12.52 15.28 29.90
N ILE A 92 12.22 15.00 31.17
CA ILE A 92 12.53 15.91 32.29
C ILE A 92 14.04 16.01 32.50
N HIS A 93 14.75 14.89 32.36
CA HIS A 93 16.21 14.85 32.43
C HIS A 93 16.85 15.69 31.32
N ASP A 94 16.42 15.53 30.07
CA ASP A 94 16.91 16.29 28.92
C ASP A 94 16.59 17.78 29.05
N LEU A 95 15.42 18.12 29.61
CA LEU A 95 15.10 19.50 29.98
C LEU A 95 16.08 20.04 31.02
N SER A 96 16.36 19.28 32.08
CA SER A 96 17.24 19.72 33.16
C SER A 96 18.67 19.96 32.67
N ILE A 97 19.22 19.04 31.87
CA ILE A 97 20.56 19.19 31.29
C ILE A 97 20.59 20.30 30.25
N GLY A 98 19.62 20.32 29.33
CA GLY A 98 19.60 21.26 28.22
C GLY A 98 19.53 22.72 28.67
N PHE A 99 18.85 22.98 29.80
CA PHE A 99 18.79 24.31 30.41
C PHE A 99 19.83 24.55 31.51
N ALA A 100 20.70 23.59 31.80
CA ALA A 100 21.67 23.64 32.90
C ALA A 100 21.01 23.97 34.26
N ILE A 101 19.89 23.30 34.55
CA ILE A 101 19.16 23.43 35.81
C ILE A 101 19.98 22.83 36.96
N GLU A 102 20.12 23.59 38.05
CA GLU A 102 20.73 23.11 39.28
C GLU A 102 19.71 22.24 40.03
N LEU A 103 19.80 20.91 39.82
CA LEU A 103 18.90 19.92 40.42
C LEU A 103 19.61 18.57 40.59
N ASP A 104 19.53 17.98 41.77
CA ASP A 104 19.76 16.54 41.92
C ASP A 104 18.53 15.79 41.39
N PHE A 105 18.63 15.31 40.15
CA PHE A 105 17.52 14.66 39.46
C PHE A 105 17.01 13.43 40.22
N SER A 106 17.90 12.63 40.83
CA SER A 106 17.52 11.40 41.52
C SER A 106 16.73 11.70 42.81
N ASP A 107 17.22 12.65 43.61
CA ASP A 107 16.51 13.10 44.82
C ASP A 107 15.16 13.75 44.47
N TRP A 108 15.13 14.63 43.45
CA TRP A 108 13.90 15.28 43.01
C TRP A 108 12.88 14.28 42.46
N TRP A 109 13.28 13.35 41.60
CA TRP A 109 12.40 12.33 41.03
C TRP A 109 11.73 11.49 42.12
N ASN A 110 12.50 11.11 43.15
CA ASN A 110 11.99 10.37 44.30
C ASN A 110 10.99 11.18 45.13
N LYS A 111 11.17 12.49 45.28
CA LYS A 111 10.23 13.37 46.01
C LYS A 111 8.88 13.52 45.31
N VAL A 112 8.84 13.45 43.98
CA VAL A 112 7.61 13.59 43.19
C VAL A 112 7.00 12.24 42.75
N LYS A 113 7.55 11.12 43.23
CA LYS A 113 7.16 9.76 42.78
C LYS A 113 5.68 9.43 43.02
N ASP A 114 5.06 10.05 44.02
CA ASP A 114 3.65 9.77 44.36
C ASP A 114 2.66 10.48 43.42
N PHE A 115 3.13 11.37 42.54
CA PHE A 115 2.31 12.01 41.51
C PHE A 115 2.31 11.23 40.20
N SER A 116 1.21 11.37 39.44
CA SER A 116 1.14 10.89 38.05
C SER A 116 2.25 11.48 37.18
N LEU A 117 2.72 10.76 36.16
CA LEU A 117 3.87 11.13 35.34
C LEU A 117 3.74 12.53 34.69
N VAL A 118 2.57 12.84 34.15
CA VAL A 118 2.27 14.16 33.56
C VAL A 118 2.32 15.27 34.60
N LYS A 119 1.85 14.99 35.82
CA LYS A 119 1.94 15.94 36.93
C LYS A 119 3.39 16.14 37.38
N ARG A 120 4.25 15.11 37.33
CA ARG A 120 5.70 15.27 37.58
C ARG A 120 6.32 16.23 36.57
N LEU A 121 6.02 16.08 35.28
CA LEU A 121 6.48 17.02 34.24
C LEU A 121 5.94 18.44 34.47
N ASN A 122 4.66 18.59 34.81
CA ASN A 122 4.11 19.91 35.13
C ASN A 122 4.80 20.56 36.35
N ILE A 123 5.04 19.79 37.43
CA ILE A 123 5.77 20.27 38.62
C ILE A 123 7.17 20.74 38.23
N PHE A 124 7.87 19.99 37.38
CA PHE A 124 9.19 20.40 36.89
C PHE A 124 9.12 21.72 36.12
N LEU A 125 8.20 21.85 35.16
CA LEU A 125 8.04 23.07 34.37
C LEU A 125 7.71 24.28 35.26
N GLU A 126 6.76 24.11 36.18
CA GLU A 126 6.22 25.19 37.02
C GLU A 126 7.17 25.61 38.15
N GLN A 127 7.69 24.63 38.91
CA GLN A 127 8.37 24.89 40.18
C GLN A 127 9.90 24.83 40.06
N VAL A 128 10.44 24.27 38.98
CA VAL A 128 11.89 24.19 38.76
C VAL A 128 12.28 25.08 37.59
N LEU A 129 11.82 24.76 36.38
CA LEU A 129 12.27 25.43 35.15
C LEU A 129 11.92 26.92 35.14
N LEU A 130 10.64 27.27 35.36
CA LEU A 130 10.18 28.66 35.33
C LEU A 130 10.68 29.51 36.51
N VAL A 131 11.08 28.87 37.61
CA VAL A 131 11.64 29.53 38.79
C VAL A 131 13.13 29.85 38.59
N GLN A 132 13.91 28.91 38.06
CA GLN A 132 15.35 29.10 37.87
C GLN A 132 15.67 29.99 36.65
N ILE A 133 14.85 29.94 35.59
CA ILE A 133 15.07 30.73 34.38
C ILE A 133 14.10 31.91 34.35
N GLN A 134 14.63 33.14 34.28
CA GLN A 134 13.84 34.38 34.21
C GLN A 134 13.67 34.89 32.77
N GLN A 135 14.52 34.43 31.86
CA GLN A 135 14.47 34.74 30.43
C GLN A 135 13.28 34.06 29.74
N PRO A 136 12.89 34.48 28.52
CA PRO A 136 11.98 33.72 27.69
C PRO A 136 12.57 32.36 27.31
N ILE A 137 11.72 31.34 27.27
CA ILE A 137 12.06 29.94 27.06
C ILE A 137 11.32 29.42 25.82
N VAL A 138 12.05 28.74 24.95
CA VAL A 138 11.47 27.95 23.85
C VAL A 138 11.97 26.51 23.93
N ILE A 139 11.04 25.57 24.02
CA ILE A 139 11.34 24.13 24.00
C ILE A 139 10.95 23.59 22.62
N PHE A 140 11.93 23.15 21.86
CA PHE A 140 11.69 22.42 20.62
C PHE A 140 11.56 20.93 20.94
N ILE A 141 10.53 20.29 20.39
CA ILE A 141 10.34 18.84 20.47
C ILE A 141 10.48 18.33 19.04
N ASP A 142 11.61 17.71 18.74
CA ASP A 142 11.93 17.16 17.43
C ASP A 142 11.54 15.69 17.31
N GLU A 143 11.31 15.26 16.07
CA GLU A 143 10.81 13.93 15.72
C GLU A 143 9.56 13.54 16.53
N ILE A 144 8.61 14.47 16.65
CA ILE A 144 7.36 14.27 17.40
C ILE A 144 6.55 13.07 16.91
N ASP A 145 6.71 12.64 15.66
CA ASP A 145 6.10 11.43 15.11
C ASP A 145 6.55 10.14 15.82
N CYS A 146 7.64 10.15 16.60
CA CYS A 146 8.02 9.03 17.45
C CYS A 146 6.91 8.62 18.43
N VAL A 147 6.08 9.57 18.90
CA VAL A 147 5.00 9.27 19.85
C VAL A 147 3.91 8.37 19.26
N LEU A 148 3.78 8.34 17.92
CA LEU A 148 2.82 7.48 17.21
C LEU A 148 3.20 6.00 17.31
N SER A 149 4.44 5.69 17.68
CA SER A 149 4.96 4.33 17.81
C SER A 149 5.05 3.84 19.26
N LEU A 150 4.60 4.65 20.23
CA LEU A 150 4.62 4.27 21.64
C LEU A 150 3.57 3.20 21.92
N SER A 151 3.88 2.31 22.86
CA SER A 151 2.96 1.26 23.34
C SER A 151 1.91 1.77 24.34
N PHE A 152 1.90 3.08 24.61
CA PHE A 152 1.01 3.75 25.55
C PHE A 152 0.53 5.10 24.98
N ASP A 153 -0.55 5.62 25.56
CA ASP A 153 -1.16 6.88 25.12
C ASP A 153 -0.32 8.12 25.50
N SER A 154 -0.14 9.02 24.53
CA SER A 154 0.60 10.28 24.68
C SER A 154 -0.31 11.51 24.78
N ASP A 155 -1.63 11.34 24.79
CA ASP A 155 -2.61 12.44 24.85
C ASP A 155 -2.42 13.34 26.08
N ASP A 156 -2.05 12.78 27.24
CA ASP A 156 -1.83 13.58 28.44
C ASP A 156 -0.62 14.53 28.31
N PHE A 157 0.41 14.14 27.55
CA PHE A 157 1.55 15.00 27.24
C PHE A 157 1.09 16.20 26.40
N PHE A 158 0.33 15.96 25.33
CA PHE A 158 -0.25 17.01 24.50
C PHE A 158 -1.21 17.92 25.27
N ALA A 159 -2.03 17.34 26.16
CA ALA A 159 -2.91 18.09 27.05
C ALA A 159 -2.15 19.01 27.99
N LEU A 160 -0.98 18.58 28.50
CA LEU A 160 -0.12 19.42 29.32
C LEU A 160 0.45 20.61 28.52
N LEU A 161 0.94 20.38 27.29
CA LEU A 161 1.41 21.48 26.44
C LEU A 161 0.29 22.52 26.25
N ARG A 162 -0.92 22.06 25.90
CA ARG A 162 -2.10 22.93 25.78
C ARG A 162 -2.42 23.67 27.08
N ALA A 163 -2.30 22.99 28.23
CA ALA A 163 -2.51 23.62 29.54
C ALA A 163 -1.50 24.74 29.79
N CYS A 164 -0.22 24.55 29.47
CA CYS A 164 0.80 25.60 29.59
C CYS A 164 0.44 26.85 28.78
N TYR A 165 -0.12 26.71 27.58
CA TYR A 165 -0.60 27.84 26.78
C TYR A 165 -1.77 28.56 27.48
N ASN A 166 -2.78 27.82 27.94
CA ASN A 166 -3.96 28.42 28.58
C ASN A 166 -3.61 29.16 29.88
N LEU A 167 -2.64 28.64 30.64
CA LEU A 167 -2.18 29.22 31.91
C LEU A 167 -1.53 30.60 31.76
N ARG A 168 -1.14 31.00 30.54
CA ARG A 168 -0.61 32.35 30.24
C ARG A 168 -1.57 33.49 30.55
N THR A 169 -2.87 33.20 30.56
CA THR A 169 -3.92 34.17 30.90
C THR A 169 -4.04 34.41 32.40
N ILE A 170 -3.56 33.47 33.21
CA ILE A 170 -3.69 33.48 34.68
C ILE A 170 -2.34 33.82 35.33
N TYR A 171 -1.25 33.23 34.82
CA TYR A 171 0.07 33.28 35.43
C TYR A 171 1.10 33.85 34.46
N ALA A 172 1.66 35.01 34.79
CA ALA A 172 2.61 35.74 33.94
C ALA A 172 3.87 34.93 33.60
N GLN A 173 4.32 34.03 34.48
CA GLN A 173 5.48 33.17 34.23
C GLN A 173 5.31 32.27 32.99
N TYR A 174 4.08 31.81 32.69
CA TYR A 174 3.83 30.97 31.51
C TYR A 174 3.91 31.77 30.19
N GLN A 175 3.78 33.10 30.22
CA GLN A 175 3.95 33.94 29.02
C GLN A 175 5.38 33.88 28.48
N ARG A 176 6.34 33.47 29.33
CA ARG A 176 7.72 33.26 28.95
C ARG A 176 7.99 31.88 28.34
N LEU A 177 7.05 30.93 28.39
CA LEU A 177 7.28 29.54 27.95
C LEU A 177 6.54 29.24 26.65
N SER A 178 7.27 28.90 25.58
CA SER A 178 6.71 28.49 24.28
C SER A 178 7.24 27.14 23.81
N PHE A 179 6.48 26.46 22.95
CA PHE A 179 6.87 25.16 22.40
C PHE A 179 6.85 25.18 20.86
N ALA A 180 7.75 24.42 20.26
CA ALA A 180 7.79 24.17 18.82
C ALA A 180 7.84 22.66 18.55
N LEU A 181 6.82 22.11 17.91
CA LEU A 181 6.73 20.68 17.59
C LEU A 181 7.20 20.44 16.15
N ILE A 182 8.18 19.55 15.94
CA ILE A 182 8.77 19.29 14.63
C ILE A 182 8.76 17.78 14.38
N GLY A 183 8.35 17.35 13.18
CA GLY A 183 8.36 15.93 12.84
C GLY A 183 7.71 15.58 11.50
N VAL A 184 7.62 14.29 11.22
CA VAL A 184 7.04 13.71 10.01
C VAL A 184 5.65 13.13 10.31
N ALA A 185 4.68 14.02 10.42
CA ALA A 185 3.30 13.68 10.68
C ALA A 185 2.34 14.68 10.02
N THR A 186 1.05 14.41 10.11
CA THR A 186 -0.01 15.41 9.94
C THR A 186 -0.63 15.72 11.30
N PRO A 187 -1.22 16.90 11.52
CA PRO A 187 -1.91 17.19 12.78
C PRO A 187 -2.97 16.12 13.14
N ALA A 188 -3.66 15.56 12.14
CA ALA A 188 -4.67 14.52 12.35
C ALA A 188 -4.10 13.25 13.00
N ASP A 189 -2.81 12.96 12.80
CA ASP A 189 -2.15 11.77 13.35
C ASP A 189 -2.08 11.79 14.87
N PHE A 190 -2.10 12.99 15.47
CA PHE A 190 -1.98 13.20 16.91
C PHE A 190 -3.31 13.58 17.59
N ILE A 191 -4.42 13.58 16.85
CA ILE A 191 -5.72 14.04 17.36
C ILE A 191 -6.64 12.83 17.54
N GLN A 192 -6.58 12.20 18.72
CA GLN A 192 -7.63 11.29 19.16
C GLN A 192 -8.83 12.08 19.70
N ASP A 193 -8.57 13.05 20.58
CA ASP A 193 -9.57 14.01 21.06
C ASP A 193 -9.23 15.44 20.61
N PRO A 194 -10.03 16.04 19.70
CA PRO A 194 -9.87 17.42 19.26
C PRO A 194 -9.87 18.45 20.41
N LYS A 195 -10.47 18.15 21.55
CA LYS A 195 -10.51 19.09 22.70
C LYS A 195 -9.21 19.14 23.49
N ARG A 196 -8.37 18.10 23.38
CA ARG A 196 -7.16 17.92 24.21
C ARG A 196 -5.87 18.30 23.50
N THR A 197 -5.91 18.46 22.18
CA THR A 197 -4.73 18.71 21.36
C THR A 197 -4.22 20.17 21.38
N PRO A 198 -2.88 20.39 21.36
CA PRO A 198 -2.29 21.71 21.15
C PRO A 198 -2.33 22.15 19.68
N PHE A 199 -2.64 21.29 18.71
CA PHE A 199 -2.66 21.66 17.29
C PHE A 199 -3.79 22.63 16.93
N ASN A 200 -4.82 22.76 17.78
CA ASN A 200 -5.90 23.74 17.64
C ASN A 200 -5.55 25.15 18.13
N ILE A 201 -4.50 25.29 18.93
CA ILE A 201 -4.04 26.59 19.46
C ILE A 201 -2.66 26.99 18.92
N GLY A 202 -1.93 26.03 18.34
CA GLY A 202 -0.64 26.26 17.73
C GLY A 202 -0.74 26.76 16.29
N ARG A 203 0.24 27.54 15.88
CA ARG A 203 0.42 28.01 14.51
C ARG A 203 1.15 26.95 13.67
N ASN A 204 0.54 26.55 12.56
CA ASN A 204 1.21 25.75 11.54
C ASN A 204 2.25 26.62 10.82
N ILE A 205 3.48 26.14 10.75
CA ILE A 205 4.53 26.74 9.93
C ILE A 205 4.75 25.82 8.73
N GLU A 206 4.20 26.22 7.59
CA GLU A 206 4.25 25.41 6.38
C GLU A 206 5.64 25.45 5.73
N LEU A 207 6.20 24.27 5.49
CA LEU A 207 7.52 24.14 4.91
C LEU A 207 7.43 23.79 3.42
N HIS A 208 7.44 24.83 2.58
CA HIS A 208 7.43 24.67 1.14
C HIS A 208 8.81 24.30 0.57
N GLY A 209 8.80 23.70 -0.61
CA GLY A 209 9.99 23.53 -1.44
C GLY A 209 10.56 24.87 -1.91
N PHE A 210 11.77 24.83 -2.43
CA PHE A 210 12.43 25.96 -3.06
C PHE A 210 11.68 26.40 -4.31
N ASN A 211 11.78 27.69 -4.61
CA ASN A 211 11.26 28.30 -5.83
C ASN A 211 12.36 29.16 -6.46
N GLU A 212 12.12 29.67 -7.66
CA GLU A 212 13.11 30.47 -8.38
C GLU A 212 13.53 31.74 -7.59
N GLN A 213 12.65 32.28 -6.74
CA GLN A 213 12.94 33.50 -5.98
C GLN A 213 13.88 33.26 -4.80
N ASN A 214 13.75 32.13 -4.10
CA ASN A 214 14.55 31.85 -2.91
C ASN A 214 15.78 30.97 -3.20
N ALA A 215 15.80 30.22 -4.30
CA ALA A 215 16.89 29.28 -4.62
C ALA A 215 18.20 29.95 -5.08
N ALA A 216 18.26 31.28 -5.11
CA ALA A 216 19.44 32.05 -5.53
C ALA A 216 20.77 31.64 -4.85
N PRO A 217 20.83 31.27 -3.55
CA PRO A 217 22.07 30.80 -2.92
C PRO A 217 22.70 29.59 -3.63
N LEU A 218 21.88 28.74 -4.27
CA LEU A 218 22.34 27.56 -5.01
C LEU A 218 23.03 27.93 -6.33
N LEU A 219 22.82 29.13 -6.88
CA LEU A 219 23.46 29.55 -8.13
C LEU A 219 24.98 29.61 -8.02
N SER A 220 25.50 29.91 -6.83
CA SER A 220 26.94 30.06 -6.59
C SER A 220 27.74 28.83 -7.05
N GLY A 221 27.24 27.62 -6.82
CA GLY A 221 27.90 26.39 -7.26
C GLY A 221 27.69 26.04 -8.74
N LEU A 222 26.88 26.80 -9.49
CA LEU A 222 26.65 26.63 -10.92
C LEU A 222 27.36 27.70 -11.78
N GLN A 223 27.77 28.83 -11.18
CA GLN A 223 28.31 30.00 -11.90
C GLN A 223 29.56 29.71 -12.74
N HIS A 224 30.36 28.71 -12.38
CA HIS A 224 31.62 28.39 -13.07
C HIS A 224 31.47 27.37 -14.19
N LEU A 225 30.24 26.86 -14.41
CA LEU A 225 29.97 25.86 -15.43
C LEU A 225 29.78 26.52 -16.79
N PRO A 226 30.05 25.82 -17.91
CA PRO A 226 29.78 26.30 -19.26
C PRO A 226 28.28 26.25 -19.61
N LEU A 227 27.40 26.57 -18.65
CA LEU A 227 25.94 26.52 -18.74
C LEU A 227 25.36 27.82 -18.21
N ASP A 228 24.18 28.23 -18.66
CA ASP A 228 23.45 29.32 -18.03
C ASP A 228 22.97 28.89 -16.63
N PRO A 229 23.48 29.48 -15.53
CA PRO A 229 23.16 29.03 -14.18
C PRO A 229 21.67 29.17 -13.82
N GLN A 230 21.02 30.23 -14.32
CA GLN A 230 19.62 30.50 -14.00
C GLN A 230 18.69 29.48 -14.66
N ASN A 231 18.83 29.26 -15.97
CA ASN A 231 18.04 28.26 -16.67
C ASN A 231 18.35 26.85 -16.17
N THR A 232 19.61 26.56 -15.83
CA THR A 232 19.98 25.27 -15.20
C THR A 232 19.24 25.05 -13.88
N LEU A 233 19.26 26.02 -12.97
CA LEU A 233 18.54 25.94 -11.70
C LEU A 233 17.03 25.79 -11.92
N LYS A 234 16.46 26.49 -12.91
CA LYS A 234 15.05 26.35 -13.28
C LYS A 234 14.69 24.93 -13.71
N GLN A 235 15.53 24.29 -14.54
CA GLN A 235 15.33 22.89 -14.93
C GLN A 235 15.47 21.93 -13.74
N ILE A 236 16.42 22.19 -12.84
CA ILE A 236 16.57 21.42 -11.61
C ILE A 236 15.29 21.52 -10.76
N LEU A 237 14.78 22.74 -10.53
CA LEU A 237 13.57 22.97 -9.74
C LEU A 237 12.34 22.32 -10.37
N PHE A 238 12.26 22.26 -11.71
CA PHE A 238 11.21 21.54 -12.41
C PHE A 238 11.22 20.03 -12.05
N TRP A 239 12.38 19.38 -12.14
CA TRP A 239 12.51 17.95 -11.85
C TRP A 239 12.30 17.60 -10.37
N THR A 240 12.69 18.49 -9.45
CA THR A 240 12.64 18.22 -8.00
C THR A 240 11.40 18.79 -7.31
N ALA A 241 10.63 19.62 -8.00
CA ALA A 241 9.61 20.51 -7.43
C ALA A 241 10.12 21.30 -6.22
N GLY A 242 11.41 21.68 -6.24
CA GLY A 242 12.05 22.42 -5.17
C GLY A 242 12.27 21.63 -3.87
N GLN A 243 12.11 20.31 -3.84
CA GLN A 243 12.41 19.55 -2.63
C GLN A 243 13.89 19.78 -2.21
N PRO A 244 14.17 20.23 -0.98
CA PRO A 244 15.51 20.67 -0.59
C PRO A 244 16.63 19.65 -0.86
N PHE A 245 16.42 18.40 -0.44
CA PHE A 245 17.41 17.34 -0.64
C PHE A 245 17.67 17.03 -2.11
N LEU A 246 16.63 16.75 -2.90
CA LEU A 246 16.77 16.45 -4.33
C LEU A 246 17.34 17.64 -5.10
N THR A 247 16.97 18.86 -4.75
CA THR A 247 17.46 20.08 -5.42
C THR A 247 18.97 20.23 -5.22
N GLN A 248 19.45 20.09 -3.98
CA GLN A 248 20.89 20.15 -3.73
C GLN A 248 21.65 18.97 -4.35
N ARG A 249 21.10 17.76 -4.27
CA ARG A 249 21.70 16.56 -4.90
C ARG A 249 21.81 16.74 -6.42
N LEU A 250 20.78 17.24 -7.08
CA LEU A 250 20.81 17.45 -8.52
C LEU A 250 21.73 18.62 -8.92
N CYS A 251 21.80 19.69 -8.11
CA CYS A 251 22.82 20.74 -8.31
C CYS A 251 24.24 20.17 -8.24
N HIS A 252 24.51 19.27 -7.29
CA HIS A 252 25.79 18.59 -7.18
C HIS A 252 26.08 17.69 -8.40
N ILE A 253 25.11 16.88 -8.84
CA ILE A 253 25.24 16.02 -10.03
C ILE A 253 25.56 16.85 -11.28
N VAL A 254 24.85 17.97 -11.47
CA VAL A 254 25.08 18.88 -12.60
C VAL A 254 26.47 19.50 -12.50
N ALA A 255 26.86 20.05 -11.34
CA ALA A 255 28.17 20.66 -11.16
C ALA A 255 29.33 19.67 -11.42
N LYS A 256 29.17 18.40 -11.05
CA LYS A 256 30.18 17.35 -11.25
C LYS A 256 30.30 16.89 -12.71
N ASN A 257 29.23 16.97 -13.49
CA ASN A 257 29.17 16.35 -14.83
C ASN A 257 29.07 17.36 -15.98
N ALA A 258 28.78 18.64 -15.73
CA ALA A 258 28.59 19.65 -16.78
C ALA A 258 29.79 19.80 -17.73
N ASN A 259 31.02 19.59 -17.26
CA ASN A 259 32.23 19.68 -18.10
C ASN A 259 32.44 18.47 -19.02
N LYS A 260 31.65 17.39 -18.86
CA LYS A 260 31.76 16.16 -19.66
C LYS A 260 30.72 16.09 -20.77
N VAL A 261 29.81 17.05 -20.85
CA VAL A 261 28.69 17.03 -21.79
C VAL A 261 29.00 17.93 -22.99
N THR A 262 28.70 17.43 -24.18
CA THR A 262 28.84 18.19 -25.44
C THR A 262 27.77 19.30 -25.49
N LEU A 263 28.19 20.54 -25.71
CA LEU A 263 27.36 21.76 -25.70
C LEU A 263 26.33 21.88 -26.85
N GLU A 264 26.09 20.82 -27.61
CA GLU A 264 25.17 20.83 -28.77
C GLU A 264 23.69 20.64 -28.36
N SER A 265 23.43 20.14 -27.15
CA SER A 265 22.08 19.93 -26.62
C SER A 265 21.55 21.11 -25.79
N SER A 266 20.22 21.24 -25.69
CA SER A 266 19.62 22.27 -24.84
C SER A 266 19.90 21.98 -23.35
N ILE A 267 19.90 23.01 -22.49
CA ILE A 267 20.08 22.83 -21.03
C ILE A 267 19.01 21.90 -20.45
N SER A 268 17.78 21.94 -20.99
CA SER A 268 16.70 21.04 -20.60
C SER A 268 17.05 19.58 -20.87
N ASP A 269 17.54 19.27 -22.07
CA ASP A 269 17.92 17.92 -22.46
C ASP A 269 19.12 17.41 -21.67
N LEU A 270 20.08 18.30 -21.39
CA LEU A 270 21.24 17.99 -20.56
C LEU A 270 20.83 17.60 -19.14
N VAL A 271 19.98 18.41 -18.48
CA VAL A 271 19.51 18.12 -17.12
C VAL A 271 18.66 16.84 -17.12
N ALA A 272 17.77 16.66 -18.10
CA ALA A 272 16.98 15.45 -18.25
C ALA A 272 17.85 14.19 -18.40
N ALA A 273 18.90 14.24 -19.24
CA ALA A 273 19.85 13.15 -19.41
C ALA A 273 20.60 12.83 -18.10
N LEU A 274 21.05 13.86 -17.37
CA LEU A 274 21.71 13.66 -16.08
C LEU A 274 20.76 13.05 -15.04
N VAL A 275 19.50 13.48 -15.00
CA VAL A 275 18.48 12.88 -14.12
C VAL A 275 18.24 11.41 -14.50
N ALA A 276 18.10 11.12 -15.79
CA ALA A 276 17.93 9.75 -16.27
C ALA A 276 19.09 8.86 -15.83
N THR A 277 20.34 9.23 -16.15
CA THR A 277 21.52 8.40 -15.89
C THR A 277 21.93 8.33 -14.42
N HIS A 278 21.79 9.42 -13.65
CA HIS A 278 22.34 9.50 -12.28
C HIS A 278 21.30 9.43 -11.15
N VAL A 279 20.01 9.43 -11.49
CA VAL A 279 18.93 9.40 -10.49
C VAL A 279 17.91 8.31 -10.77
N ILE A 280 17.50 8.10 -12.03
CA ILE A 280 16.42 7.16 -12.38
C ILE A 280 16.97 5.77 -12.72
N GLU A 281 17.96 5.68 -13.60
CA GLU A 281 18.57 4.41 -13.99
C GLU A 281 19.27 3.77 -12.79
N ASN A 282 18.97 2.51 -12.50
CA ASN A 282 19.52 1.79 -11.34
C ASN A 282 19.42 2.59 -10.03
N TRP A 283 18.33 3.36 -9.84
CA TRP A 283 18.20 4.32 -8.74
C TRP A 283 18.51 3.71 -7.37
N GLU A 284 18.17 2.44 -7.13
CA GLU A 284 18.41 1.76 -5.84
C GLU A 284 19.89 1.73 -5.47
N SER A 285 20.79 1.53 -6.43
CA SER A 285 22.25 1.50 -6.18
C SER A 285 22.89 2.88 -6.20
N GLN A 286 22.21 3.88 -6.77
CA GLN A 286 22.70 5.26 -6.86
C GLN A 286 22.16 6.17 -5.75
N ASP A 287 21.25 5.67 -4.90
CA ASP A 287 20.58 6.44 -3.85
C ASP A 287 21.46 6.61 -2.60
N GLU A 288 22.55 7.35 -2.75
CA GLU A 288 23.48 7.70 -1.68
C GLU A 288 23.67 9.22 -1.57
N PRO A 289 23.43 9.83 -0.39
CA PRO A 289 22.79 9.23 0.79
C PRO A 289 21.32 8.85 0.53
N GLU A 290 20.80 7.91 1.32
CA GLU A 290 19.47 7.35 1.14
C GLU A 290 18.35 8.40 1.19
N HIS A 291 17.49 8.37 0.18
CA HIS A 291 16.24 9.13 0.15
C HIS A 291 15.15 8.35 -0.56
N LEU A 292 15.37 7.96 -1.82
CA LEU A 292 14.41 7.19 -2.61
C LEU A 292 14.14 5.81 -1.99
N ARG A 293 15.18 5.14 -1.45
CA ARG A 293 15.02 3.88 -0.73
C ARG A 293 14.16 4.06 0.51
N THR A 294 14.33 5.17 1.23
CA THR A 294 13.49 5.47 2.41
C THR A 294 12.02 5.72 2.03
N VAL A 295 11.76 6.30 0.85
CA VAL A 295 10.39 6.45 0.32
C VAL A 295 9.82 5.06 0.01
N ARG A 296 10.54 4.24 -0.75
CA ARG A 296 10.16 2.84 -1.07
C ARG A 296 9.84 2.05 0.19
N ASP A 297 10.76 2.04 1.14
CA ASP A 297 10.64 1.24 2.35
C ASP A 297 9.43 1.69 3.16
N ARG A 298 9.15 2.99 3.23
CA ARG A 298 7.94 3.50 3.92
C ARG A 298 6.63 3.08 3.23
N LEU A 299 6.60 3.00 1.90
CA LEU A 299 5.42 2.51 1.17
C LEU A 299 5.16 1.02 1.39
N LEU A 300 6.20 0.25 1.70
CA LEU A 300 6.17 -1.21 1.84
C LEU A 300 6.30 -1.70 3.30
N GLN A 301 6.51 -0.79 4.25
CA GLN A 301 6.86 -1.10 5.63
C GLN A 301 5.78 -1.95 6.32
N ASP A 302 4.53 -1.50 6.25
CA ASP A 302 3.40 -2.20 6.83
C ASP A 302 2.71 -3.06 5.75
N GLN A 303 3.06 -4.35 5.79
CA GLN A 303 2.52 -5.37 4.89
C GLN A 303 1.01 -5.56 5.01
N SER A 304 0.36 -5.06 6.08
CA SER A 304 -1.10 -5.12 6.24
C SER A 304 -1.82 -4.09 5.35
N ILE A 305 -1.19 -2.94 5.07
CA ILE A 305 -1.79 -1.83 4.31
C ILE A 305 -1.09 -1.52 2.98
N ALA A 306 0.11 -2.08 2.73
CA ALA A 306 0.93 -1.77 1.55
C ALA A 306 0.17 -1.93 0.22
N SER A 307 -0.69 -2.94 0.08
CA SER A 307 -1.51 -3.13 -1.13
C SER A 307 -2.54 -2.01 -1.34
N SER A 308 -3.09 -1.46 -0.26
CA SER A 308 -3.99 -0.30 -0.29
C SER A 308 -3.22 0.97 -0.65
N VAL A 309 -2.07 1.20 -0.02
CA VAL A 309 -1.17 2.34 -0.32
C VAL A 309 -0.79 2.38 -1.80
N LEU A 310 -0.31 1.26 -2.33
CA LEU A 310 0.09 1.14 -3.73
C LEU A 310 -1.08 1.22 -4.69
N GLY A 311 -2.23 0.63 -4.36
CA GLY A 311 -3.44 0.75 -5.17
C GLY A 311 -3.97 2.19 -5.23
N LEU A 312 -3.86 2.94 -4.14
CA LEU A 312 -4.19 4.36 -4.10
C LEU A 312 -3.23 5.18 -4.97
N TYR A 313 -1.93 4.91 -4.86
CA TYR A 313 -0.93 5.57 -5.68
C TYR A 313 -1.07 5.22 -7.17
N GLN A 314 -1.47 3.98 -7.50
CA GLN A 314 -1.81 3.56 -8.87
C GLN A 314 -2.92 4.43 -9.47
N LYS A 315 -3.96 4.77 -8.71
CA LYS A 315 -5.02 5.68 -9.17
C LYS A 315 -4.50 7.08 -9.48
N ILE A 316 -3.57 7.59 -8.66
CA ILE A 316 -2.95 8.90 -8.88
C ILE A 316 -2.12 8.88 -10.17
N LEU A 317 -1.36 7.81 -10.42
CA LEU A 317 -0.60 7.60 -11.66
C LEU A 317 -1.52 7.49 -12.88
N GLU A 318 -2.70 6.87 -12.74
CA GLU A 318 -3.71 6.76 -13.79
C GLU A 318 -4.48 8.08 -14.04
N GLY A 319 -4.13 9.15 -13.30
CA GLY A 319 -4.70 10.50 -13.45
C GLY A 319 -6.02 10.71 -12.71
N GLU A 320 -6.45 9.77 -11.87
CA GLU A 320 -7.67 9.92 -11.08
C GLU A 320 -7.53 11.02 -10.01
N GLY A 321 -8.60 11.76 -9.77
CA GLY A 321 -8.69 12.74 -8.68
C GLY A 321 -8.88 12.04 -7.34
N VAL A 322 -7.82 11.92 -6.55
CA VAL A 322 -7.87 11.32 -5.21
C VAL A 322 -7.97 12.42 -4.15
N VAL A 323 -9.11 12.49 -3.45
CA VAL A 323 -9.31 13.45 -2.34
C VAL A 323 -8.52 13.00 -1.13
N ALA A 324 -7.78 13.92 -0.50
CA ALA A 324 -7.04 13.62 0.73
C ALA A 324 -8.01 13.27 1.88
N CYS A 325 -7.70 12.20 2.62
CA CYS A 325 -8.46 11.78 3.79
C CYS A 325 -7.50 11.33 4.91
N ALA A 326 -8.05 11.07 6.09
CA ALA A 326 -7.30 10.67 7.28
C ALA A 326 -7.09 9.15 7.41
N ASP A 327 -7.32 8.36 6.34
CA ASP A 327 -7.08 6.92 6.41
C ASP A 327 -5.57 6.57 6.40
N PRO A 328 -5.18 5.41 6.94
CA PRO A 328 -3.77 5.00 7.02
C PRO A 328 -3.02 5.03 5.69
N ALA A 329 -3.67 4.65 4.58
CA ALA A 329 -3.02 4.59 3.29
C ALA A 329 -2.72 5.99 2.73
N HIS A 330 -3.68 6.91 2.83
CA HIS A 330 -3.49 8.32 2.46
C HIS A 330 -2.43 9.00 3.33
N MET A 331 -2.36 8.66 4.62
CA MET A 331 -1.32 9.16 5.52
C MET A 331 0.07 8.67 5.10
N VAL A 332 0.26 7.37 4.87
CA VAL A 332 1.54 6.81 4.42
C VAL A 332 2.03 7.48 3.13
N LEU A 333 1.14 7.68 2.14
CA LEU A 333 1.50 8.39 0.91
C LEU A 333 1.99 9.81 1.19
N ARG A 334 1.25 10.60 1.98
CA ARG A 334 1.63 11.98 2.30
C ARG A 334 2.96 12.05 3.07
N LEU A 335 3.13 11.19 4.08
CA LEU A 335 4.31 11.20 4.95
C LEU A 335 5.57 10.62 4.31
N SER A 336 5.42 9.73 3.31
CA SER A 336 6.52 9.34 2.43
C SER A 336 7.06 10.53 1.61
N GLY A 337 6.23 11.56 1.41
CA GLY A 337 6.57 12.72 0.61
C GLY A 337 6.52 12.45 -0.90
N ILE A 338 6.06 11.28 -1.34
CA ILE A 338 5.88 10.96 -2.77
C ILE A 338 4.74 11.77 -3.40
N VAL A 339 3.73 12.12 -2.60
CA VAL A 339 2.61 12.96 -3.01
C VAL A 339 2.54 14.25 -2.20
N VAL A 340 1.82 15.22 -2.74
CA VAL A 340 1.47 16.48 -2.09
C VAL A 340 -0.03 16.74 -2.25
N GLU A 341 -0.64 17.34 -1.25
CA GLU A 341 -2.03 17.78 -1.31
C GLU A 341 -2.08 19.17 -1.98
N LYS A 342 -2.82 19.29 -3.08
CA LYS A 342 -3.10 20.55 -3.76
C LYS A 342 -4.60 20.66 -3.99
N GLN A 343 -5.21 21.72 -3.44
CA GLN A 343 -6.66 21.96 -3.54
C GLN A 343 -7.50 20.75 -3.06
N GLY A 344 -7.06 20.09 -1.97
CA GLY A 344 -7.72 18.90 -1.41
C GLY A 344 -7.48 17.60 -2.18
N LEU A 345 -6.71 17.61 -3.27
CA LEU A 345 -6.39 16.43 -4.08
C LEU A 345 -4.94 16.02 -3.91
N LEU A 346 -4.69 14.71 -3.83
CA LEU A 346 -3.35 14.14 -3.85
C LEU A 346 -2.80 14.14 -5.27
N ARG A 347 -1.56 14.61 -5.41
CA ARG A 347 -0.81 14.68 -6.67
C ARG A 347 0.62 14.20 -6.45
N ILE A 348 1.21 13.56 -7.45
CA ILE A 348 2.63 13.19 -7.41
C ILE A 348 3.46 14.46 -7.23
N LYS A 349 4.42 14.43 -6.30
CA LYS A 349 5.10 15.64 -5.86
C LYS A 349 6.04 16.21 -6.93
N ASN A 350 6.75 15.35 -7.66
CA ASN A 350 7.69 15.77 -8.70
C ASN A 350 7.90 14.68 -9.78
N PRO A 351 8.44 15.05 -10.96
CA PRO A 351 8.70 14.13 -12.06
C PRO A 351 9.70 13.00 -11.74
N ILE A 352 10.66 13.21 -10.84
CA ILE A 352 11.61 12.15 -10.45
C ILE A 352 10.86 10.98 -9.79
N TYR A 353 9.95 11.28 -8.87
CA TYR A 353 9.14 10.26 -8.21
C TYR A 353 8.21 9.54 -9.16
N GLU A 354 7.58 10.27 -10.09
CA GLU A 354 6.73 9.67 -11.12
C GLU A 354 7.52 8.71 -12.02
N ALA A 355 8.75 9.06 -12.39
CA ALA A 355 9.59 8.24 -13.24
C ALA A 355 10.10 6.97 -12.53
N ILE A 356 10.43 7.07 -11.24
CA ILE A 356 10.98 5.95 -10.43
C ILE A 356 9.86 5.04 -9.92
N PHE A 357 8.90 5.62 -9.22
CA PHE A 357 7.72 4.91 -8.71
C PHE A 357 6.62 5.00 -9.75
N ASN A 358 6.89 4.45 -10.94
CA ASN A 358 5.98 4.47 -12.06
C ASN A 358 4.97 3.31 -12.00
N ALA A 359 4.07 3.23 -12.99
CA ALA A 359 3.06 2.18 -13.06
C ALA A 359 3.64 0.76 -13.13
N GLU A 360 4.79 0.57 -13.78
CA GLU A 360 5.47 -0.72 -13.85
C GLU A 360 6.00 -1.14 -12.47
N TRP A 361 6.69 -0.25 -11.78
CA TRP A 361 7.20 -0.51 -10.43
C TRP A 361 6.05 -0.84 -9.46
N VAL A 362 4.94 -0.08 -9.51
CA VAL A 362 3.76 -0.34 -8.67
C VAL A 362 3.15 -1.71 -8.96
N GLU A 363 3.00 -2.09 -10.24
CA GLU A 363 2.47 -3.40 -10.62
C GLU A 363 3.38 -4.54 -10.17
N GLN A 364 4.71 -4.37 -10.27
CA GLN A 364 5.69 -5.36 -9.77
C GLN A 364 5.56 -5.57 -8.25
N GLN A 365 5.44 -4.49 -7.48
CA GLN A 365 5.24 -4.59 -6.03
C GLN A 365 3.89 -5.22 -5.67
N LEU A 366 2.81 -4.79 -6.31
CA LEU A 366 1.48 -5.38 -6.11
C LEU A 366 1.44 -6.86 -6.48
N THR A 367 2.22 -7.27 -7.49
CA THR A 367 2.37 -8.68 -7.88
C THR A 367 3.05 -9.51 -6.80
N THR A 368 4.03 -8.93 -6.13
CA THR A 368 4.74 -9.59 -5.03
C THR A 368 3.87 -9.69 -3.77
N LEU A 369 3.03 -8.68 -3.51
CA LEU A 369 2.21 -8.62 -2.31
C LEU A 369 0.99 -9.55 -2.34
N ARG A 370 0.33 -9.68 -3.51
CA ARG A 370 -0.96 -10.37 -3.64
C ARG A 370 -0.77 -11.82 -4.10
N PRO A 371 -1.36 -12.82 -3.41
CA PRO A 371 -1.32 -14.20 -3.90
C PRO A 371 -2.11 -14.41 -5.21
N TYR A 372 -2.99 -13.48 -5.57
CA TYR A 372 -3.87 -13.55 -6.73
C TYR A 372 -3.60 -12.47 -7.80
N ALA A 373 -2.41 -11.84 -7.77
CA ALA A 373 -2.09 -10.73 -8.67
C ALA A 373 -2.33 -11.03 -10.15
N VAL A 374 -1.81 -12.17 -10.63
CA VAL A 374 -1.92 -12.58 -12.05
C VAL A 374 -3.38 -12.68 -12.49
N ALA A 375 -4.20 -13.30 -11.64
CA ALA A 375 -5.62 -13.50 -11.86
C ALA A 375 -6.39 -12.16 -11.89
N LEU A 376 -6.08 -11.27 -10.94
CA LEU A 376 -6.66 -9.93 -10.88
C LEU A 376 -6.29 -9.08 -12.10
N THR A 377 -5.01 -9.08 -12.49
CA THR A 377 -4.53 -8.30 -13.64
C THR A 377 -5.13 -8.81 -14.96
N ALA A 378 -5.27 -10.12 -15.12
CA ALA A 378 -5.98 -10.71 -16.26
C ALA A 378 -7.47 -10.30 -16.28
N TRP A 379 -8.13 -10.35 -15.12
CA TRP A 379 -9.52 -9.93 -14.98
C TRP A 379 -9.72 -8.44 -15.29
N ARG A 380 -8.81 -7.58 -14.83
CA ARG A 380 -8.79 -6.13 -15.15
C ARG A 380 -8.63 -5.89 -16.64
N LYS A 381 -7.70 -6.59 -17.30
CA LYS A 381 -7.51 -6.53 -18.78
C LYS A 381 -8.74 -6.99 -19.56
N SER A 382 -9.53 -7.91 -19.01
CA SER A 382 -10.81 -8.32 -19.60
C SER A 382 -11.96 -7.31 -19.39
N HIS A 383 -11.68 -6.14 -18.82
CA HIS A 383 -12.69 -5.18 -18.35
C HIS A 383 -13.71 -5.81 -17.38
N PHE A 384 -13.22 -6.68 -16.49
CA PHE A 384 -14.01 -7.36 -15.46
C PHE A 384 -15.07 -8.34 -16.01
N ARG A 385 -14.89 -8.86 -17.23
CA ARG A 385 -15.87 -9.73 -17.90
C ARG A 385 -15.50 -11.20 -17.89
N ASP A 386 -14.21 -11.51 -17.93
CA ASP A 386 -13.74 -12.90 -18.03
C ASP A 386 -13.80 -13.61 -16.66
N LYS A 387 -14.85 -14.41 -16.48
CA LYS A 387 -15.05 -15.21 -15.26
C LYS A 387 -14.08 -16.38 -15.12
N THR A 388 -13.23 -16.66 -16.11
CA THR A 388 -12.20 -17.71 -16.00
C THR A 388 -11.00 -17.25 -15.18
N CYS A 389 -10.79 -15.94 -15.07
CA CYS A 389 -9.74 -15.34 -14.23
C CYS A 389 -10.08 -15.37 -12.73
N LEU A 390 -11.34 -15.59 -12.36
CA LEU A 390 -11.76 -15.57 -10.96
C LEU A 390 -11.27 -16.81 -10.21
N LEU A 391 -11.00 -16.65 -8.92
CA LEU A 391 -10.41 -17.70 -8.10
C LEU A 391 -11.45 -18.77 -7.74
N ARG A 392 -10.96 -20.00 -7.56
CA ARG A 392 -11.78 -21.16 -7.16
C ARG A 392 -11.07 -21.97 -6.08
N ASP A 393 -11.84 -22.78 -5.37
CA ASP A 393 -11.37 -23.81 -4.45
C ASP A 393 -10.28 -23.32 -3.47
N LEU A 394 -9.12 -23.97 -3.47
CA LEU A 394 -8.01 -23.68 -2.57
C LEU A 394 -7.46 -22.27 -2.78
N ALA A 395 -7.27 -21.84 -4.03
CA ALA A 395 -6.74 -20.51 -4.34
C ALA A 395 -7.66 -19.39 -3.81
N LEU A 396 -8.98 -19.58 -3.87
CA LEU A 396 -9.93 -18.64 -3.29
C LEU A 396 -9.84 -18.64 -1.75
N LYS A 397 -9.74 -19.82 -1.11
CA LYS A 397 -9.61 -19.92 0.35
C LYS A 397 -8.34 -19.25 0.86
N GLU A 398 -7.20 -19.50 0.21
CA GLU A 398 -5.91 -18.88 0.53
C GLU A 398 -5.96 -17.36 0.34
N ALA A 399 -6.57 -16.89 -0.75
CA ALA A 399 -6.74 -15.47 -1.01
C ALA A 399 -7.61 -14.77 0.05
N LEU A 400 -8.69 -15.40 0.51
CA LEU A 400 -9.56 -14.87 1.54
C LEU A 400 -8.88 -14.87 2.92
N ALA A 401 -8.20 -15.95 3.29
CA ALA A 401 -7.44 -16.01 4.53
C ALA A 401 -6.31 -14.97 4.57
N TRP A 402 -5.65 -14.73 3.43
CA TRP A 402 -4.70 -13.64 3.28
C TRP A 402 -5.39 -12.28 3.44
N ALA A 403 -6.53 -12.07 2.78
CA ALA A 403 -7.28 -10.81 2.81
C ALA A 403 -7.81 -10.41 4.20
N GLU A 404 -8.16 -11.38 5.06
CA GLU A 404 -8.67 -11.12 6.42
C GLU A 404 -7.69 -10.31 7.29
N GLN A 405 -6.39 -10.40 7.01
CA GLN A 405 -5.34 -9.72 7.76
C GLN A 405 -4.85 -8.43 7.09
N LYS A 406 -5.53 -7.98 6.02
CA LYS A 406 -5.08 -6.88 5.15
C LYS A 406 -6.16 -5.81 5.02
N GLN A 407 -5.72 -4.57 4.91
CA GLN A 407 -6.57 -3.49 4.40
C GLN A 407 -6.40 -3.44 2.88
N LEU A 408 -7.47 -3.77 2.17
CA LEU A 408 -7.47 -3.85 0.71
C LEU A 408 -8.14 -2.61 0.11
N ASN A 409 -7.80 -2.31 -1.14
CA ASN A 409 -8.52 -1.30 -1.90
C ASN A 409 -9.81 -1.88 -2.49
N ALA A 410 -10.67 -0.99 -3.04
CA ALA A 410 -11.95 -1.38 -3.61
C ALA A 410 -11.85 -2.37 -4.79
N LEU A 411 -10.76 -2.36 -5.55
CA LEU A 411 -10.56 -3.26 -6.69
C LEU A 411 -10.32 -4.70 -6.21
N ASP A 412 -9.48 -4.87 -5.19
CA ASP A 412 -9.20 -6.17 -4.58
C ASP A 412 -10.48 -6.78 -3.98
N TYR A 413 -11.26 -5.99 -3.22
CA TYR A 413 -12.56 -6.45 -2.69
C TYR A 413 -13.53 -6.85 -3.80
N ARG A 414 -13.60 -6.07 -4.89
CA ARG A 414 -14.46 -6.38 -6.03
C ARG A 414 -14.10 -7.73 -6.67
N PHE A 415 -12.81 -8.04 -6.81
CA PHE A 415 -12.34 -9.30 -7.39
C PHE A 415 -12.60 -10.50 -6.48
N LEU A 416 -12.33 -10.36 -5.17
CA LEU A 416 -12.59 -11.43 -4.19
C LEU A 416 -14.09 -11.73 -4.08
N ASN A 417 -14.93 -10.69 -4.02
CA ASN A 417 -16.39 -10.87 -4.00
C ASN A 417 -16.90 -11.55 -5.27
N ALA A 418 -16.43 -11.12 -6.45
CA ALA A 418 -16.80 -11.77 -7.72
C ALA A 418 -16.39 -13.25 -7.76
N SER A 419 -15.22 -13.57 -7.20
CA SER A 419 -14.74 -14.96 -7.09
C SER A 419 -15.60 -15.79 -6.13
N GLN A 420 -15.99 -15.21 -4.98
CA GLN A 420 -16.91 -15.85 -4.04
C GLN A 420 -18.30 -16.10 -4.65
N GLU A 421 -18.88 -15.12 -5.35
CA GLU A 421 -20.17 -15.25 -6.02
C GLU A 421 -20.16 -16.37 -7.06
N GLN A 422 -19.08 -16.49 -7.85
CA GLN A 422 -18.95 -17.59 -8.81
C GLN A 422 -18.85 -18.94 -8.11
N ALA A 423 -18.08 -19.03 -7.02
CA ALA A 423 -17.97 -20.26 -6.24
C ALA A 423 -19.33 -20.67 -5.67
N GLN A 424 -20.10 -19.74 -5.11
CA GLN A 424 -21.45 -19.99 -4.60
C GLN A 424 -22.40 -20.49 -5.71
N GLN A 425 -22.42 -19.83 -6.86
CA GLN A 425 -23.23 -20.26 -8.01
C GLN A 425 -22.85 -21.67 -8.48
N SER A 426 -21.55 -22.01 -8.47
CA SER A 426 -21.09 -23.35 -8.88
C SER A 426 -21.54 -24.44 -7.90
N VAL A 427 -21.55 -24.15 -6.59
CA VAL A 427 -22.05 -25.06 -5.56
C VAL A 427 -23.57 -25.25 -5.68
N GLU A 428 -24.32 -24.16 -5.88
CA GLU A 428 -25.76 -24.21 -6.10
C GLU A 428 -26.13 -25.05 -7.33
N GLN A 429 -25.45 -24.83 -8.46
CA GLN A 429 -25.66 -25.61 -9.68
C GLN A 429 -25.34 -27.09 -9.48
N THR A 430 -24.26 -27.41 -8.77
CA THR A 430 -23.87 -28.79 -8.47
C THR A 430 -24.93 -29.46 -7.58
N LEU A 431 -25.41 -28.77 -6.53
CA LEU A 431 -26.47 -29.27 -5.67
C LEU A 431 -27.79 -29.45 -6.43
N MET A 432 -28.14 -28.53 -7.34
CA MET A 432 -29.32 -28.67 -8.21
C MET A 432 -29.18 -29.87 -9.15
N ALA A 433 -27.99 -30.10 -9.71
CA ALA A 433 -27.73 -31.26 -10.56
C ALA A 433 -27.80 -32.58 -9.77
N GLU A 434 -27.21 -32.65 -8.58
CA GLU A 434 -27.29 -33.82 -7.70
C GLU A 434 -28.72 -34.11 -7.24
N THR A 435 -29.48 -33.09 -6.85
CA THR A 435 -30.88 -33.25 -6.46
C THR A 435 -31.74 -33.68 -7.63
N TRP A 436 -31.48 -33.18 -8.83
CA TRP A 436 -32.12 -33.65 -10.06
C TRP A 436 -31.81 -35.12 -10.34
N GLN A 437 -30.53 -35.51 -10.26
CA GLN A 437 -30.10 -36.90 -10.44
C GLN A 437 -30.73 -37.84 -9.41
N ARG A 438 -30.78 -37.43 -8.14
CA ARG A 438 -31.44 -38.20 -7.07
C ARG A 438 -32.93 -38.39 -7.35
N LYS A 439 -33.65 -37.34 -7.78
CA LYS A 439 -35.05 -37.44 -8.17
C LYS A 439 -35.25 -38.41 -9.34
N GLN A 440 -34.41 -38.32 -10.37
CA GLN A 440 -34.46 -39.25 -11.52
C GLN A 440 -34.23 -40.70 -11.10
N ALA A 441 -33.23 -40.95 -10.24
CA ALA A 441 -32.97 -42.28 -9.71
C ALA A 441 -34.15 -42.83 -8.88
N GLN A 442 -34.80 -41.99 -8.08
CA GLN A 442 -35.96 -42.38 -7.29
C GLN A 442 -37.17 -42.73 -8.16
N ILE A 443 -37.44 -41.95 -9.22
CA ILE A 443 -38.49 -42.25 -10.20
C ILE A 443 -38.18 -43.59 -10.91
N ALA A 444 -36.93 -43.80 -11.31
CA ALA A 444 -36.53 -45.06 -11.96
C ALA A 444 -36.67 -46.28 -11.03
N LEU A 445 -36.33 -46.12 -9.74
CA LEU A 445 -36.52 -47.17 -8.74
C LEU A 445 -37.99 -47.50 -8.54
N GLN A 446 -38.85 -46.49 -8.39
CA GLN A 446 -40.30 -46.68 -8.24
C GLN A 446 -40.90 -47.36 -9.47
N ALA A 447 -40.48 -46.97 -10.68
CA ALA A 447 -40.91 -47.63 -11.91
C ALA A 447 -40.45 -49.10 -11.99
N ALA A 448 -39.26 -49.42 -11.46
CA ALA A 448 -38.76 -50.79 -11.38
C ALA A 448 -39.53 -51.63 -10.35
N GLU A 449 -39.86 -51.06 -9.19
CA GLU A 449 -40.71 -51.70 -8.17
C GLU A 449 -42.13 -51.97 -8.70
N ASP A 450 -42.76 -50.96 -9.32
CA ASP A 450 -44.07 -51.09 -9.97
C ASP A 450 -44.03 -52.14 -11.09
N GLY A 451 -42.98 -52.13 -11.92
CA GLY A 451 -42.76 -53.13 -12.96
C GLY A 451 -42.62 -54.55 -12.40
N SER A 452 -41.85 -54.72 -11.32
CA SER A 452 -41.69 -56.00 -10.63
C SER A 452 -43.02 -56.48 -10.03
N HIS A 453 -43.79 -55.58 -9.41
CA HIS A 453 -45.10 -55.88 -8.86
C HIS A 453 -46.10 -56.28 -9.96
N LEU A 454 -46.12 -55.58 -11.10
CA LEU A 454 -46.93 -55.93 -12.27
C LEU A 454 -46.54 -57.30 -12.84
N LEU A 455 -45.25 -57.60 -12.95
CA LEU A 455 -44.76 -58.90 -13.39
C LEU A 455 -45.13 -60.01 -12.40
N GLY A 456 -45.08 -59.73 -11.09
CA GLY A 456 -45.56 -60.61 -10.04
C GLY A 456 -47.06 -60.92 -10.16
N GLN A 457 -47.89 -59.89 -10.35
CA GLN A 457 -49.33 -60.06 -10.58
C GLN A 457 -49.64 -60.80 -11.89
N ALA A 458 -48.91 -60.51 -12.96
CA ALA A 458 -49.04 -61.19 -14.24
C ALA A 458 -48.67 -62.68 -14.13
N ARG A 459 -47.62 -63.01 -13.36
CA ARG A 459 -47.20 -64.39 -13.07
C ARG A 459 -48.26 -65.15 -12.28
N ILE A 460 -48.87 -64.53 -11.27
CA ILE A 460 -49.97 -65.12 -10.49
C ILE A 460 -51.20 -65.37 -11.40
N ARG A 461 -51.57 -64.39 -12.25
CA ARG A 461 -52.68 -64.54 -13.21
C ARG A 461 -52.41 -65.61 -14.27
N ALA A 462 -51.15 -65.77 -14.71
CA ALA A 462 -50.75 -66.81 -15.65
C ALA A 462 -50.83 -68.22 -15.02
N GLN A 463 -50.50 -68.37 -13.73
CA GLN A 463 -50.67 -69.64 -13.01
C GLN A 463 -52.14 -70.01 -12.80
N GLN A 464 -53.04 -69.03 -12.65
CA GLN A 464 -54.49 -69.28 -12.55
C GLN A 464 -55.16 -69.60 -13.90
N ARG A 465 -54.52 -69.26 -15.04
CA ARG A 465 -54.99 -69.59 -16.40
C ARG A 465 -54.22 -70.78 -16.98
N GLN A 466 -54.39 -71.97 -16.43
CA GLN A 466 -54.05 -73.22 -17.13
C GLN A 466 -55.32 -73.84 -17.76
N PRO A 467 -55.50 -73.82 -19.10
CA PRO A 467 -56.38 -74.74 -19.81
C PRO A 467 -55.62 -75.98 -20.30
N SER A 468 -56.33 -77.11 -20.35
CA SER A 468 -55.82 -78.48 -20.56
C SER A 468 -55.17 -78.74 -21.93
N SER A 469 -54.09 -79.53 -21.93
CA SER A 469 -53.07 -79.70 -22.97
C SER A 469 -53.40 -80.68 -24.11
N LEU A 470 -54.67 -80.77 -24.56
CA LEU A 470 -55.06 -81.79 -25.56
C LEU A 470 -55.15 -81.27 -27.02
N TRP A 471 -55.21 -79.96 -27.27
CA TRP A 471 -55.52 -79.43 -28.62
C TRP A 471 -54.32 -79.18 -29.55
N ARG A 472 -53.07 -79.15 -29.06
CA ARG A 472 -51.89 -78.80 -29.88
C ARG A 472 -51.34 -79.93 -30.77
N ARG A 473 -51.66 -81.20 -30.50
CA ARG A 473 -51.07 -82.32 -31.26
C ARG A 473 -51.71 -82.61 -32.62
N GLN A 474 -52.98 -82.20 -32.83
CA GLN A 474 -53.68 -82.52 -34.09
C GLN A 474 -53.44 -81.51 -35.23
N GLY A 475 -53.05 -80.26 -34.93
CA GLY A 475 -52.77 -79.23 -35.94
C GLY A 475 -51.43 -79.41 -36.66
N ALA A 476 -50.39 -79.83 -35.94
CA ALA A 476 -49.03 -79.97 -36.50
C ALA A 476 -48.91 -81.10 -37.53
N ALA A 477 -49.64 -82.21 -37.34
CA ALA A 477 -49.59 -83.36 -38.26
C ALA A 477 -50.19 -83.05 -39.64
N LYS A 478 -51.20 -82.18 -39.72
CA LYS A 478 -51.85 -81.79 -41.00
C LYS A 478 -50.97 -80.88 -41.86
N VAL A 479 -50.14 -80.03 -41.23
CA VAL A 479 -49.23 -79.12 -41.95
C VAL A 479 -48.06 -79.88 -42.58
N ILE A 480 -47.52 -80.88 -41.88
CA ILE A 480 -46.40 -81.69 -42.37
C ILE A 480 -46.81 -82.55 -43.58
N ALA A 481 -48.02 -83.12 -43.57
CA ALA A 481 -48.55 -83.89 -44.69
C ALA A 481 -48.78 -83.04 -45.96
N GLY A 482 -49.20 -81.78 -45.79
CA GLY A 482 -49.40 -80.84 -46.90
C GLY A 482 -48.08 -80.49 -47.60
N VAL A 483 -47.02 -80.20 -46.82
CA VAL A 483 -45.70 -79.83 -47.37
C VAL A 483 -45.07 -80.97 -48.15
N LEU A 484 -45.17 -82.21 -47.66
CA LEU A 484 -44.61 -83.39 -48.34
C LEU A 484 -45.32 -83.71 -49.66
N ALA A 485 -46.63 -83.50 -49.76
CA ALA A 485 -47.39 -83.70 -51.01
C ALA A 485 -46.99 -82.70 -52.11
N THR A 486 -46.73 -81.43 -51.75
CA THR A 486 -46.24 -80.40 -52.68
C THR A 486 -44.84 -80.69 -53.21
N VAL A 487 -43.94 -81.20 -52.38
CA VAL A 487 -42.57 -81.56 -52.79
C VAL A 487 -42.59 -82.74 -53.78
N PHE A 488 -43.48 -83.71 -53.57
CA PHE A 488 -43.61 -84.87 -54.46
C PHE A 488 -44.19 -84.50 -55.84
N LEU A 489 -45.17 -83.57 -55.88
CA LEU A 489 -45.74 -83.06 -57.14
C LEU A 489 -44.73 -82.22 -57.96
N LEU A 490 -43.82 -81.51 -57.27
CA LEU A 490 -42.77 -80.74 -57.92
C LEU A 490 -41.63 -81.62 -58.49
N GLN A 491 -41.38 -82.80 -57.91
CA GLN A 491 -40.43 -83.79 -58.46
C GLN A 491 -40.97 -84.54 -59.68
N TRP A 492 -42.28 -84.80 -59.76
CA TRP A 492 -42.87 -85.58 -60.86
C TRP A 492 -43.08 -84.77 -62.16
N SER A 493 -43.15 -83.44 -62.06
CA SER A 493 -43.39 -82.53 -63.21
C SER A 493 -42.14 -82.16 -64.02
N GLY A 494 -40.96 -82.67 -63.68
CA GLY A 494 -39.71 -82.39 -64.41
C GLY A 494 -39.16 -80.95 -64.24
N SER A 495 -39.79 -80.14 -63.39
CA SER A 495 -39.50 -78.71 -63.20
C SER A 495 -38.18 -78.39 -62.48
N LEU A 496 -37.46 -79.42 -62.01
CA LEU A 496 -36.24 -79.29 -61.19
C LEU A 496 -34.93 -79.67 -61.91
N GLN A 497 -34.97 -80.11 -63.17
CA GLN A 497 -33.76 -80.50 -63.92
C GLN A 497 -32.88 -79.33 -64.40
N PHE A 498 -33.31 -78.07 -64.23
CA PHE A 498 -32.53 -76.91 -64.67
C PHE A 498 -31.72 -76.21 -63.55
N ILE A 499 -31.89 -76.64 -62.28
CA ILE A 499 -31.26 -75.97 -61.12
C ILE A 499 -30.09 -76.78 -60.53
N GLU A 500 -29.87 -78.03 -60.97
CA GLU A 500 -28.74 -78.85 -60.50
C GLU A 500 -27.41 -78.60 -61.24
N TRP A 501 -27.41 -77.95 -62.40
CA TRP A 501 -26.16 -77.69 -63.15
C TRP A 501 -25.50 -76.33 -62.81
N SER A 502 -26.21 -75.39 -62.19
CA SER A 502 -25.63 -74.07 -61.86
C SER A 502 -24.94 -74.00 -60.50
N LEU A 503 -25.12 -75.01 -59.63
CA LEU A 503 -24.50 -75.05 -58.30
C LEU A 503 -23.19 -75.84 -58.26
N PHE A 504 -22.95 -76.72 -59.24
CA PHE A 504 -21.72 -77.52 -59.33
C PHE A 504 -20.56 -76.73 -59.99
N ASP A 505 -20.85 -75.85 -60.95
CA ASP A 505 -19.84 -75.00 -61.60
C ASP A 505 -19.33 -73.86 -60.71
N SER A 506 -20.17 -73.31 -59.83
CA SER A 506 -19.77 -72.29 -58.86
C SER A 506 -18.89 -72.80 -57.70
N PHE A 507 -18.76 -74.13 -57.53
CA PHE A 507 -17.93 -74.73 -56.48
C PHE A 507 -16.53 -75.14 -56.99
N SER A 508 -16.36 -75.35 -58.30
CA SER A 508 -15.09 -75.80 -58.90
C SER A 508 -14.10 -74.66 -59.20
N GLU A 509 -14.57 -73.40 -59.31
CA GLU A 509 -13.69 -72.23 -59.50
C GLU A 509 -13.05 -71.71 -58.21
N CYS A 510 -13.58 -72.03 -57.02
CA CYS A 510 -13.08 -71.48 -55.75
C CYS A 510 -11.86 -72.24 -55.15
N VAL A 511 -11.45 -73.37 -55.73
CA VAL A 511 -10.34 -74.22 -55.23
C VAL A 511 -9.04 -74.06 -56.04
N ARG A 512 -9.02 -73.26 -57.11
CA ARG A 512 -7.83 -73.10 -57.98
C ARG A 512 -6.93 -71.89 -57.69
N TRP A 513 -7.17 -71.13 -56.62
CA TRP A 513 -6.36 -69.94 -56.25
C TRP A 513 -5.93 -69.86 -54.78
N ARG A 514 -5.61 -71.01 -54.16
CA ARG A 514 -4.73 -71.07 -52.99
C ARG A 514 -3.76 -72.24 -53.12
N LEU A 515 -2.69 -72.01 -53.88
CA LEU A 515 -1.34 -72.46 -53.56
C LEU A 515 -0.69 -71.39 -52.68
#